data_AF-A0A5S4UDY7-F1
#
_entry.id   AF-A0A5S4UDY7-F1
#
_cell.length_a   1.000
_cell.length_b   1.000
_cell.length_c   1.000
_cell.angle_alpha   90.00
_cell.angle_beta   90.00
_cell.angle_gamma   90.00
#
_symmetry.space_group_name_H-M   'P 1'
#
loop_
_entity.id
_entity.type
_entity.pdbx_description
1 polymer ?
#
loop_
_entity_poly.entity_id
_entity_poly.type
_entity_poly.pdbx_seq_one_letter_code
_entity_poly.pdbx_strand_id
1 'polypeptide(L)'
;MLTVLFYVLLGLAAAHFVYERILLPSVRLHYRNQLFELRDRVRDVMISNKSAADNQAATLVHDALNNAINRLHMMTLHNRYKAQRYMDANPNIRARIKKEIALFEKCNNQVINDTIRQSADILNKVLLFNSLMLIMYLLPIALVVFAVAKLIRTANSMLTVFRLVKSRSPLEDAVLLLPDQQVLKVVV
;
A
#
# COMPACT_ATOMS: atom_id res chain seq x y z
N MET A 1 -31.33 -9.86 15.29
CA MET A 1 -30.47 -9.03 14.42
C MET A 1 -29.72 -7.97 15.20
N LEU A 2 -30.40 -7.09 15.95
CA LEU A 2 -29.75 -6.04 16.77
C LEU A 2 -28.81 -6.61 17.85
N THR A 3 -29.20 -7.69 18.52
CA THR A 3 -28.39 -8.36 19.55
C THR A 3 -27.08 -8.93 18.99
N VAL A 4 -27.13 -9.58 17.82
CA VAL A 4 -25.95 -10.12 17.14
C VAL A 4 -25.00 -8.98 16.75
N LEU A 5 -25.54 -7.90 16.17
CA LEU A 5 -24.74 -6.72 15.83
C LEU A 5 -24.06 -6.12 17.06
N PHE A 6 -24.77 -6.01 18.17
CA PHE A 6 -24.22 -5.50 19.43
C PHE A 6 -23.03 -6.32 19.91
N TYR A 7 -23.15 -7.65 19.95
CA TYR A 7 -22.05 -8.52 20.37
C TYR A 7 -20.85 -8.48 19.39
N VAL A 8 -21.10 -8.36 18.09
CA VAL A 8 -20.03 -8.19 17.09
C VAL A 8 -19.26 -6.89 17.32
N LEU A 9 -19.98 -5.77 17.53
CA LEU A 9 -19.36 -4.47 17.80
C LEU A 9 -18.58 -4.48 19.11
N LEU A 10 -19.11 -5.13 20.15
CA LEU A 10 -18.43 -5.27 21.43
C LEU A 10 -17.12 -6.08 21.28
N GLY A 11 -17.16 -7.19 20.53
CA GLY A 11 -15.98 -7.99 20.22
C GLY A 11 -14.92 -7.20 19.44
N LEU A 12 -15.34 -6.43 18.42
CA LEU A 12 -14.45 -5.55 17.66
C LEU A 12 -13.83 -4.45 18.54
N ALA A 13 -14.61 -3.84 19.43
CA ALA A 13 -14.11 -2.83 20.36
C ALA A 13 -13.07 -3.41 21.33
N ALA A 14 -13.33 -4.60 21.88
CA ALA A 14 -12.38 -5.30 22.74
C ALA A 14 -11.08 -5.65 21.98
N ALA A 15 -11.20 -6.20 20.77
CA ALA A 15 -10.04 -6.50 19.92
C ALA A 15 -9.23 -5.26 19.57
N HIS A 16 -9.89 -4.15 19.21
CA HIS A 16 -9.24 -2.87 18.95
C HIS A 16 -8.48 -2.36 20.17
N PHE A 17 -9.11 -2.40 21.35
CA PHE A 17 -8.49 -1.97 22.59
C PHE A 17 -7.24 -2.79 22.91
N VAL A 18 -7.33 -4.12 22.84
CA VAL A 18 -6.19 -5.03 23.06
C VAL A 18 -5.07 -4.71 22.07
N TYR A 19 -5.41 -4.52 20.80
CA TYR A 19 -4.41 -4.20 19.78
C TYR A 19 -3.72 -2.86 20.04
N GLU A 20 -4.47 -1.76 20.20
CA GLU A 20 -3.86 -0.43 20.33
C GLU A 20 -3.16 -0.19 21.66
N ARG A 21 -3.66 -0.79 22.75
CA ARG A 21 -3.15 -0.52 24.10
C ARG A 21 -2.11 -1.52 24.58
N ILE A 22 -2.12 -2.74 24.06
CA ILE A 22 -1.25 -3.82 24.55
C ILE A 22 -0.25 -4.24 23.46
N LEU A 23 -0.73 -4.58 22.26
CA LEU A 23 0.14 -5.14 21.21
C LEU A 23 0.96 -4.06 20.50
N LEU A 24 0.31 -2.99 20.03
CA LEU A 24 0.94 -1.95 19.23
C LEU A 24 2.10 -1.23 19.96
N PRO A 25 2.02 -0.90 21.27
CA PRO A 25 3.14 -0.31 22.00
C PRO A 25 4.36 -1.23 22.04
N SER A 26 4.16 -2.53 22.26
CA SER A 26 5.23 -3.54 22.24
C SER A 26 5.88 -3.66 20.87
N VAL A 27 5.07 -3.67 19.81
CA VAL A 27 5.55 -3.67 18.42
C VAL A 27 6.35 -2.41 18.11
N ARG A 28 5.86 -1.23 18.52
CA ARG A 28 6.59 0.04 18.35
C ARG A 28 7.91 0.04 19.10
N LEU A 29 7.94 -0.47 20.32
CA LEU A 29 9.16 -0.60 21.11
C LEU A 29 10.19 -1.49 20.39
N HIS A 30 9.76 -2.64 19.88
CA HIS A 30 10.61 -3.56 19.13
C HIS A 30 11.27 -2.88 17.93
N TYR A 31 10.50 -2.20 17.07
CA TYR A 31 11.06 -1.50 15.92
C TYR A 31 11.89 -0.27 16.29
N ARG A 32 11.55 0.42 17.38
CA ARG A 32 12.37 1.51 17.90
C ARG A 32 13.76 1.03 18.30
N ASN A 33 13.85 -0.14 18.92
CA ASN A 33 15.13 -0.75 19.29
C ASN A 33 15.97 -1.12 18.06
N GLN A 34 15.35 -1.67 17.01
CA GLN A 34 16.05 -1.93 15.74
C GLN A 34 16.58 -0.65 15.08
N LEU A 35 15.81 0.45 15.12
CA LEU A 35 16.28 1.74 14.61
C LEU A 35 17.42 2.31 15.46
N PHE A 36 17.44 2.09 16.78
CA PHE A 36 18.56 2.46 17.62
C PHE A 36 19.83 1.70 17.22
N GLU A 37 19.74 0.40 17.00
CA GLU A 37 20.86 -0.42 16.54
C GLU A 37 21.43 0.10 15.20
N LEU A 38 20.56 0.39 14.22
CA LEU A 38 20.98 0.97 12.95
C LEU A 38 21.67 2.32 13.11
N ARG A 39 21.16 3.18 14.01
CA ARG A 39 21.76 4.48 14.30
C ARG A 39 23.15 4.34 14.89
N ASP A 40 23.34 3.35 15.77
CA ASP A 40 24.64 3.13 16.40
C ASP A 40 25.67 2.60 15.39
N ARG A 41 25.27 1.76 14.43
CA ARG A 41 26.13 1.39 13.29
C ARG A 41 26.58 2.59 12.45
N VAL A 42 25.71 3.59 12.27
CA VAL A 42 26.05 4.83 11.54
C VAL A 42 27.02 5.69 12.36
N ARG A 43 26.90 5.70 13.70
CA ARG A 43 27.85 6.39 14.57
C ARG A 43 29.26 5.82 14.44
N ASP A 44 29.40 4.50 14.30
CA ASP A 44 30.71 3.88 14.08
C ASP A 44 31.37 4.40 12.79
N VAL A 45 30.57 4.61 11.73
CA VAL A 45 31.06 5.21 10.47
C VAL A 45 31.52 6.65 10.70
N MET A 46 30.73 7.46 11.43
CA MET A 46 31.09 8.85 11.77
C MET A 46 32.40 8.93 12.58
N ILE A 47 32.60 8.02 13.52
CA ILE A 47 33.81 7.95 14.37
C ILE A 47 35.02 7.50 13.54
N SER A 48 34.83 6.55 12.61
CA SER A 48 35.90 6.01 11.76
C SER A 48 36.48 7.04 10.77
N ASN A 49 35.78 8.16 10.55
CA ASN A 49 36.27 9.38 9.90
C ASN A 49 36.98 9.15 8.54
N LYS A 50 36.47 8.23 7.73
CA LYS A 50 37.13 7.77 6.48
C LYS A 50 37.12 8.80 5.35
N SER A 51 36.10 9.67 5.27
CA SER A 51 35.95 10.70 4.22
C SER A 51 34.95 11.78 4.63
N ALA A 52 35.18 13.04 4.21
CA ALA A 52 34.27 14.16 4.47
C ALA A 52 32.88 13.95 3.84
N ALA A 53 32.81 13.34 2.66
CA ALA A 53 31.54 13.03 2.00
C ALA A 53 30.76 11.94 2.74
N ASP A 54 31.47 10.91 3.22
CA ASP A 54 30.88 9.83 4.01
C ASP A 54 30.36 10.34 5.36
N ASN A 55 31.10 11.24 6.02
CA ASN A 55 30.66 11.85 7.27
C ASN A 55 29.41 12.71 7.08
N GLN A 56 29.31 13.47 5.99
CA GLN A 56 28.13 14.26 5.68
C GLN A 56 26.90 13.36 5.45
N ALA A 57 27.07 12.27 4.68
CA ALA A 57 26.02 11.30 4.45
C ALA A 57 25.61 10.58 5.75
N ALA A 58 26.58 10.17 6.57
CA ALA A 58 26.35 9.52 7.85
C ALA A 58 25.60 10.44 8.83
N THR A 59 25.94 11.73 8.88
CA THR A 59 25.24 12.72 9.70
C THR A 59 23.78 12.85 9.27
N LEU A 60 23.52 12.95 7.97
CA LEU A 60 22.15 12.99 7.43
C LEU A 60 21.34 11.75 7.79
N VAL A 61 21.93 10.54 7.65
CA VAL A 61 21.25 9.29 8.01
C VAL A 61 21.01 9.20 9.52
N HIS A 62 21.98 9.63 10.34
CA HIS A 62 21.83 9.68 11.79
C HIS A 62 20.65 10.56 12.22
N ASP A 63 20.56 11.77 11.66
CA ASP A 63 19.46 12.70 11.91
C ASP A 63 18.12 12.13 11.41
N ALA A 64 18.10 11.51 10.22
CA ALA A 64 16.91 10.87 9.68
C ALA A 64 16.42 9.72 10.58
N LEU A 65 17.32 8.86 11.07
CA LEU A 65 17.01 7.79 12.01
C LEU A 65 16.49 8.34 13.34
N ASN A 66 17.12 9.39 13.87
CA ASN A 66 16.66 10.02 15.10
C ASN A 66 15.25 10.61 14.95
N ASN A 67 14.97 11.26 13.82
CA ASN A 67 13.64 11.75 13.49
C ASN A 67 12.63 10.60 13.36
N ALA A 68 13.01 9.51 12.68
CA ALA A 68 12.18 8.31 12.54
C ALA A 68 11.83 7.69 13.90
N ILE A 69 12.82 7.52 14.79
CA ILE A 69 12.65 7.00 16.15
C ILE A 69 11.64 7.84 16.94
N ASN A 70 11.81 9.16 16.94
CA ASN A 70 10.96 10.07 17.71
C ASN A 70 9.53 10.17 17.16
N ARG A 71 9.37 9.97 15.84
CA ARG A 71 8.10 10.14 15.13
C ARG A 71 7.46 8.82 14.71
N LEU A 72 7.95 7.69 15.22
CA LEU A 72 7.54 6.35 14.81
C LEU A 72 6.03 6.11 15.00
N HIS A 73 5.45 6.68 16.05
CA HIS A 73 4.02 6.60 16.35
C HIS A 73 3.14 7.37 15.35
N MET A 74 3.70 8.38 14.67
CA MET A 74 2.99 9.16 13.65
C MET A 74 3.02 8.49 12.27
N MET A 75 3.73 7.37 12.11
CA MET A 75 3.82 6.66 10.83
C MET A 75 2.55 5.87 10.56
N THR A 76 1.50 6.56 10.12
CA THR A 76 0.21 5.98 9.73
C THR A 76 -0.09 6.29 8.27
N LEU A 77 -0.95 5.49 7.62
CA LEU A 77 -1.37 5.72 6.24
C LEU A 77 -1.99 7.12 6.04
N HIS A 78 -2.79 7.57 7.01
CA HIS A 78 -3.38 8.90 6.99
C HIS A 78 -2.32 10.01 6.97
N ASN A 79 -1.34 9.93 7.88
CA ASN A 79 -0.27 10.93 7.95
C ASN A 79 0.64 10.90 6.72
N ARG A 80 0.89 9.70 6.15
CA ARG A 80 1.61 9.56 4.89
C ARG A 80 0.90 10.29 3.76
N TYR A 81 -0.41 10.11 3.64
CA TYR A 81 -1.22 10.79 2.62
C TYR A 81 -1.21 12.31 2.82
N LYS A 82 -1.38 12.78 4.06
CA LYS A 82 -1.32 14.21 4.40
C LYS A 82 0.05 14.83 4.07
N ALA A 83 1.13 14.12 4.41
CA ALA A 83 2.49 14.55 4.10
C ALA A 83 2.73 14.64 2.58
N GLN A 84 2.25 13.66 1.81
CA GLN A 84 2.35 13.66 0.36
C GLN A 84 1.64 14.87 -0.25
N ARG A 85 0.38 15.11 0.14
CA ARG A 85 -0.40 16.29 -0.28
C ARG A 85 0.30 17.60 0.03
N TYR A 86 0.88 17.71 1.23
CA TYR A 86 1.61 18.89 1.65
C TYR A 86 2.88 19.12 0.82
N MET A 87 3.62 18.05 0.51
CA MET A 87 4.79 18.11 -0.37
C MET A 87 4.44 18.51 -1.80
N ASP A 88 3.33 18.02 -2.33
CA ASP A 88 2.88 18.35 -3.69
C ASP A 88 2.39 19.81 -3.80
N ALA A 89 1.83 20.36 -2.72
CA ALA A 89 1.47 21.77 -2.64
C ALA A 89 2.67 22.72 -2.43
N ASN A 90 3.80 22.22 -1.92
CA ASN A 90 4.97 23.04 -1.55
C ASN A 90 6.24 22.59 -2.31
N PRO A 91 6.48 23.10 -3.53
CA PRO A 91 7.58 22.64 -4.38
C PRO A 91 8.97 22.87 -3.76
N ASN A 92 9.14 23.90 -2.93
CA ASN A 92 10.39 24.18 -2.21
C ASN A 92 10.81 23.03 -1.29
N ILE A 93 9.84 22.44 -0.57
CA ILE A 93 10.08 21.33 0.36
C ILE A 93 10.45 20.08 -0.43
N ARG A 94 9.70 19.80 -1.50
CA ARG A 94 9.98 18.69 -2.42
C ARG A 94 11.40 18.78 -3.01
N ALA A 95 11.81 19.97 -3.44
CA ALA A 95 13.15 20.20 -3.98
C ALA A 95 14.25 19.96 -2.93
N ARG A 96 14.04 20.40 -1.68
CA ARG A 96 14.97 20.13 -0.57
C ARG A 96 15.12 18.63 -0.29
N ILE A 97 14.00 17.90 -0.18
CA ILE A 97 14.01 16.45 0.03
C ILE A 97 14.75 15.75 -1.12
N LYS A 98 14.49 16.15 -2.36
CA LYS A 98 15.17 15.57 -3.53
C LYS A 98 16.68 15.81 -3.51
N LYS A 99 17.14 16.98 -3.04
CA LYS A 99 18.57 17.26 -2.83
C LYS A 99 19.17 16.34 -1.77
N GLU A 100 18.48 16.14 -0.64
CA GLU A 100 18.93 15.24 0.43
C GLU A 100 18.99 13.77 -0.07
N ILE A 101 18.01 13.32 -0.84
CA ILE A 101 18.02 11.99 -1.47
C ILE A 101 19.19 11.83 -2.44
N ALA A 102 19.47 12.84 -3.27
CA ALA A 102 20.58 12.79 -4.22
C ALA A 102 21.97 12.73 -3.55
N LEU A 103 22.10 13.19 -2.29
CA LEU A 103 23.33 13.00 -1.52
C LEU A 103 23.52 11.54 -1.11
N PHE A 104 22.43 10.82 -0.83
CA PHE A 104 22.49 9.39 -0.54
C PHE A 104 22.86 8.57 -1.77
N GLU A 105 22.30 8.89 -2.95
CA GLU A 105 22.61 8.19 -4.20
C GLU A 105 24.10 8.29 -4.59
N LYS A 106 24.79 9.36 -4.16
CA LYS A 106 26.22 9.57 -4.43
C LYS A 106 27.14 8.93 -3.37
N CYS A 107 26.58 8.38 -2.30
CA CYS A 107 27.37 7.77 -1.24
C CYS A 107 27.79 6.34 -1.64
N ASN A 108 29.09 6.11 -1.75
CA ASN A 108 29.66 4.79 -2.05
C ASN A 108 29.81 3.90 -0.82
N ASN A 109 29.50 4.41 0.38
CA ASN A 109 29.65 3.68 1.62
C ASN A 109 28.53 2.65 1.78
N GLN A 110 28.89 1.37 1.66
CA GLN A 110 27.94 0.26 1.73
C GLN A 110 27.18 0.21 3.06
N VAL A 111 27.84 0.54 4.18
CA VAL A 111 27.21 0.53 5.51
C VAL A 111 26.06 1.54 5.59
N ILE A 112 26.25 2.73 5.00
CA ILE A 112 25.22 3.78 4.95
C ILE A 112 24.04 3.33 4.07
N ASN A 113 24.33 2.80 2.87
CA ASN A 113 23.30 2.33 1.95
C ASN A 113 22.48 1.16 2.52
N ASP A 114 23.15 0.20 3.16
CA ASP A 114 22.48 -0.92 3.81
C ASP A 114 21.64 -0.47 5.00
N THR A 115 22.10 0.54 5.75
CA THR A 115 21.33 1.14 6.84
C THR A 115 20.08 1.84 6.33
N ILE A 116 20.16 2.58 5.23
CA ILE A 116 19.00 3.23 4.61
C ILE A 116 17.97 2.17 4.21
N ARG A 117 18.39 1.10 3.52
CA ARG A 117 17.49 0.00 3.11
C ARG A 117 16.81 -0.68 4.30
N GLN A 118 17.58 -1.02 5.34
CA GLN A 118 17.04 -1.65 6.54
C GLN A 118 16.08 -0.72 7.28
N SER A 119 16.40 0.57 7.38
CA SER A 119 15.52 1.55 8.02
C SER A 119 14.21 1.73 7.25
N ALA A 120 14.25 1.72 5.91
CA ALA A 120 13.05 1.79 5.07
C ALA A 120 12.14 0.57 5.27
N ASP A 121 12.71 -0.64 5.37
CA ASP A 121 11.95 -1.86 5.64
C ASP A 121 11.27 -1.81 7.03
N ILE A 122 12.02 -1.38 8.06
CA ILE A 122 11.47 -1.18 9.42
C ILE A 122 10.33 -0.16 9.40
N LEU A 123 10.52 0.98 8.74
CA LEU A 123 9.50 2.03 8.64
C LEU A 123 8.25 1.55 7.89
N ASN A 124 8.39 0.74 6.85
CA ASN A 124 7.27 0.14 6.13
C ASN A 124 6.49 -0.85 7.02
N LYS A 125 7.18 -1.68 7.79
CA LYS A 125 6.55 -2.58 8.77
C LYS A 125 5.78 -1.78 9.82
N VAL A 126 6.40 -0.75 10.40
CA VAL A 126 5.75 0.13 11.37
C VAL A 126 4.51 0.80 10.78
N LEU A 127 4.59 1.30 9.54
CA LEU A 127 3.45 1.90 8.84
C LEU A 127 2.27 0.93 8.75
N LEU A 128 2.55 -0.33 8.41
CA LEU A 128 1.54 -1.40 8.34
C LEU A 128 0.91 -1.65 9.72
N PHE A 129 1.72 -1.88 10.75
CA PHE A 129 1.21 -2.16 12.10
C PHE A 129 0.45 -0.97 12.69
N ASN A 130 0.94 0.26 12.52
CA ASN A 130 0.22 1.45 12.96
C ASN A 130 -1.11 1.66 12.23
N SER A 131 -1.27 1.08 11.03
CA SER A 131 -2.47 1.22 10.21
C SER A 131 -3.32 -0.06 10.17
N LEU A 132 -2.96 -1.09 10.95
CA LEU A 132 -3.56 -2.41 10.85
C LEU A 132 -5.05 -2.39 11.21
N MET A 133 -5.45 -1.65 12.25
CA MET A 133 -6.86 -1.53 12.63
C MET A 133 -7.69 -0.85 11.56
N LEU A 134 -7.14 0.17 10.88
CA LEU A 134 -7.80 0.81 9.74
C LEU A 134 -8.01 -0.21 8.61
N ILE A 135 -6.99 -1.01 8.29
CA ILE A 135 -7.08 -2.07 7.28
C ILE A 135 -8.14 -3.10 7.68
N MET A 136 -8.16 -3.52 8.95
CA MET A 136 -9.14 -4.47 9.49
C MET A 136 -10.57 -3.93 9.38
N TYR A 137 -10.79 -2.64 9.61
CA TYR A 137 -12.10 -2.00 9.46
C TYR A 137 -12.52 -1.81 8.00
N LEU A 138 -11.57 -1.61 7.09
CA LEU A 138 -11.85 -1.49 5.67
C LEU A 138 -12.04 -2.84 4.98
N LEU A 139 -11.54 -3.94 5.56
CA LEU A 139 -11.58 -5.27 4.97
C LEU A 139 -13.00 -5.73 4.59
N PRO A 140 -14.04 -5.62 5.45
CA PRO A 140 -15.39 -6.03 5.09
C PRO A 140 -15.94 -5.22 3.90
N ILE A 141 -15.66 -3.92 3.87
CA ILE A 141 -16.09 -3.03 2.78
C ILE A 141 -15.39 -3.43 1.47
N ALA A 142 -14.08 -3.68 1.53
CA ALA A 142 -13.30 -4.11 0.38
C ALA A 142 -13.80 -5.45 -0.19
N LEU A 143 -14.18 -6.40 0.66
CA LEU A 143 -14.74 -7.69 0.24
C LEU A 143 -16.09 -7.52 -0.48
N VAL A 144 -16.98 -6.67 0.03
CA VAL A 144 -18.25 -6.37 -0.63
C VAL A 144 -18.02 -5.73 -1.99
N VAL A 145 -17.14 -4.72 -2.08
CA VAL A 145 -16.79 -4.06 -3.34
C VAL A 145 -16.22 -5.08 -4.34
N PHE A 146 -15.32 -5.95 -3.89
CA PHE A 146 -14.73 -7.00 -4.73
C PHE A 146 -15.79 -7.99 -5.24
N ALA A 147 -16.72 -8.43 -4.39
CA ALA A 147 -17.79 -9.33 -4.77
C ALA A 147 -18.70 -8.69 -5.83
N VAL A 148 -19.11 -7.43 -5.63
CA VAL A 148 -19.93 -6.67 -6.59
C VAL A 148 -19.19 -6.48 -7.91
N ALA A 149 -17.91 -6.09 -7.89
CA ALA A 149 -17.10 -5.92 -9.10
C ALA A 149 -17.00 -7.24 -9.90
N LYS A 150 -16.82 -8.37 -9.21
CA LYS A 150 -16.79 -9.70 -9.84
C LYS A 150 -18.14 -10.05 -10.48
N LEU A 151 -19.25 -9.80 -9.79
CA LEU A 151 -20.60 -10.02 -10.31
C LEU A 151 -20.86 -9.20 -11.59
N ILE A 152 -20.52 -7.91 -11.58
CA ILE A 152 -20.67 -7.02 -12.75
C ILE A 152 -19.84 -7.54 -13.92
N ARG A 153 -18.59 -7.95 -13.67
CA ARG A 153 -17.72 -8.49 -14.71
C ARG A 153 -18.30 -9.76 -15.33
N THR A 154 -18.76 -10.70 -14.51
CA THR A 154 -19.38 -11.94 -14.99
C THR A 154 -20.68 -11.66 -15.76
N ALA A 155 -21.52 -10.75 -15.27
CA ALA A 155 -22.75 -10.35 -15.95
C ALA A 155 -22.47 -9.72 -17.32
N ASN A 156 -21.49 -8.82 -17.42
CA ASN A 156 -21.08 -8.23 -18.69
C ASN A 156 -20.54 -9.27 -19.67
N SER A 157 -19.74 -10.23 -19.19
CA SER A 157 -19.25 -11.33 -20.04
C SER A 157 -20.39 -12.21 -20.56
N MET A 158 -21.36 -12.57 -19.71
CA MET A 158 -22.55 -13.32 -20.13
C MET A 158 -23.41 -12.54 -21.13
N LEU A 159 -23.62 -11.24 -20.90
CA LEU A 159 -24.42 -10.39 -21.78
C LEU A 159 -23.76 -10.22 -23.15
N THR A 160 -22.42 -10.19 -23.20
CA THR A 160 -21.65 -10.18 -24.45
C THR A 160 -21.82 -11.49 -25.21
N VAL A 161 -21.71 -12.65 -24.53
CA VAL A 161 -21.95 -13.96 -25.13
C VAL A 161 -23.40 -14.08 -25.62
N PHE A 162 -24.37 -13.65 -24.82
CA PHE A 162 -25.78 -13.70 -25.21
C PHE A 162 -26.09 -12.81 -26.40
N ARG A 163 -25.50 -11.60 -26.50
CA ARG A 163 -25.59 -10.75 -27.70
C ARG A 163 -24.94 -11.40 -28.91
N LEU A 164 -23.82 -12.10 -28.74
CA LEU A 164 -23.11 -12.77 -29.83
C LEU A 164 -23.89 -14.00 -30.33
N VAL A 165 -24.51 -14.75 -29.42
CA VAL A 165 -25.42 -15.87 -29.74
C VAL A 165 -26.69 -15.34 -30.42
N LYS A 166 -27.30 -14.27 -29.90
CA LYS A 166 -28.48 -13.63 -30.53
C LYS A 166 -28.17 -13.05 -31.91
N SER A 167 -26.97 -12.50 -32.12
CA SER A 167 -26.50 -12.03 -33.43
C SER A 167 -26.15 -13.17 -34.40
N ARG A 168 -26.00 -14.41 -33.89
CA ARG A 168 -25.77 -15.63 -34.68
C ARG A 168 -27.06 -16.36 -35.07
N SER A 169 -28.21 -15.68 -35.00
CA SER A 169 -29.48 -16.14 -35.57
C SER A 169 -29.79 -15.73 -37.02
N PRO A 170 -28.83 -15.37 -37.93
CA PRO A 170 -29.19 -14.94 -39.27
C PRO A 170 -29.71 -16.09 -40.13
N LEU A 171 -29.56 -17.35 -39.69
CA LEU A 171 -30.04 -18.53 -40.42
C LEU A 171 -31.56 -18.69 -40.24
N GLU A 172 -32.08 -18.44 -39.03
CA GLU A 172 -33.53 -18.47 -38.78
C GLU A 172 -34.24 -17.32 -39.48
N ASP A 173 -33.66 -16.11 -39.46
CA ASP A 173 -34.20 -14.94 -40.16
C ASP A 173 -34.11 -15.09 -41.70
N ALA A 174 -33.03 -15.70 -42.22
CA ALA A 174 -32.89 -15.98 -43.65
C ALA A 174 -33.88 -17.05 -44.14
N VAL A 175 -34.16 -18.08 -43.33
CA VAL A 175 -35.17 -19.11 -43.63
C VAL A 175 -36.59 -18.54 -43.62
N LEU A 176 -36.87 -17.56 -42.76
CA LEU A 176 -38.20 -16.94 -42.62
C LEU A 176 -38.51 -15.90 -43.70
N LEU A 177 -37.50 -15.21 -44.24
CA LEU A 177 -37.67 -14.05 -45.12
C LEU A 177 -37.36 -14.33 -46.60
N LEU A 178 -36.68 -15.43 -46.92
CA LEU A 178 -36.33 -15.77 -48.31
C LEU A 178 -37.34 -16.77 -48.90
N PRO A 179 -37.77 -16.60 -50.17
CA PRO A 179 -38.59 -17.60 -50.85
C PRO A 179 -37.82 -18.91 -51.03
N ASP A 180 -38.51 -20.05 -50.94
CA ASP A 180 -37.97 -21.43 -50.82
C ASP A 180 -36.76 -21.76 -51.72
N GLN A 181 -36.73 -21.24 -52.94
CA GLN A 181 -35.65 -21.50 -53.90
C GLN A 181 -34.29 -20.90 -53.48
N GLN A 182 -34.29 -19.84 -52.67
CA GLN A 182 -33.06 -19.19 -52.19
C GLN A 182 -32.56 -19.79 -50.88
N VAL A 183 -33.47 -20.29 -50.02
CA VAL A 183 -33.13 -20.99 -48.77
C VAL A 183 -32.34 -22.27 -49.05
N LEU A 184 -32.71 -23.03 -50.09
CA LEU A 184 -32.01 -24.25 -50.53
C LEU A 184 -30.53 -24.04 -50.90
N LYS A 185 -30.11 -22.82 -51.27
CA LYS A 185 -28.71 -22.51 -51.60
C LYS A 185 -27.84 -22.18 -50.38
N VAL A 186 -28.46 -21.92 -49.23
CA VAL A 186 -27.77 -21.48 -48.01
C VAL A 186 -27.58 -22.64 -47.02
N VAL A 187 -28.38 -23.71 -47.15
CA VAL A 187 -28.42 -24.86 -46.22
C VAL A 187 -27.53 -26.03 -46.71
N VAL A 188 -26.88 -25.91 -47.87
CA VAL A 188 -25.97 -26.90 -48.45
C VAL A 188 -24.52 -26.44 -48.37
#